data_AF-A0A351FTC8-F1
#
_entry.id   AF-A0A351FTC8-F1
#
_cell.length_a   1.000
_cell.length_b   1.000
_cell.length_c   1.000
_cell.angle_alpha   90.00
_cell.angle_beta   90.00
_cell.angle_gamma   90.00
#
_symmetry.space_group_name_H-M   'P 1'
#
loop_
_entity.id
_entity.type
_entity.pdbx_description
1 polymer ?
#
loop_
_entity_poly.entity_id
_entity_poly.type
_entity_poly.pdbx_seq_one_letter_code
_entity_poly.pdbx_strand_id
1 'polypeptide(L)'
;MVTLSPDRYAGILRVRLQERDTLRGQLAQLIRRLNALQSERREIEATRITALQNQQRVRNRSLSITSLQTAAEHQRHLQQTAERLAASQQRVAQQLPPLQKALQQADQQVAAIEKLIEREKLRRAQQAIHEESIAQDTAAMAKFYRERQRQQG
;
A
#
# COMPACT_ATOMS: atom_id res chain seq x y z
N MET A 1 12.72 31.02 -1.94
CA MET A 1 11.92 29.81 -1.67
C MET A 1 10.52 30.03 -2.23
N VAL A 2 10.09 29.26 -3.22
CA VAL A 2 8.74 29.38 -3.80
C VAL A 2 7.77 28.60 -2.90
N THR A 3 6.93 29.29 -2.14
CA THR A 3 5.87 28.66 -1.34
C THR A 3 4.70 28.30 -2.27
N LEU A 4 4.40 27.01 -2.38
CA LEU A 4 3.26 26.52 -3.16
C LEU A 4 1.94 26.91 -2.47
N SER A 5 0.88 27.16 -3.24
CA SER A 5 -0.44 27.44 -2.67
C SER A 5 -1.04 26.18 -2.00
N PRO A 6 -1.92 26.33 -0.98
CA PRO A 6 -2.61 25.22 -0.32
C PRO A 6 -3.35 24.30 -1.28
N ASP A 7 -3.93 24.84 -2.35
CA ASP A 7 -4.61 24.06 -3.38
C ASP A 7 -3.64 23.13 -4.14
N ARG A 8 -2.40 23.56 -4.34
CA ARG A 8 -1.36 22.70 -4.93
C ARG A 8 -0.94 21.60 -3.97
N TYR A 9 -0.78 21.88 -2.68
CA TYR A 9 -0.46 20.84 -1.71
C TYR A 9 -1.60 19.82 -1.54
N ALA A 10 -2.87 20.27 -1.56
CA ALA A 10 -4.03 19.39 -1.53
C ALA A 10 -4.10 18.48 -2.77
N GLY A 11 -3.79 19.01 -3.95
CA GLY A 11 -3.69 18.23 -5.19
C GLY A 11 -2.60 17.16 -5.12
N ILE A 12 -1.39 17.52 -4.68
CA ILE A 12 -0.27 16.59 -4.50
C ILE A 12 -0.62 15.51 -3.46
N LEU A 13 -1.24 15.89 -2.33
CA LEU A 13 -1.67 14.96 -1.29
C LEU A 13 -2.65 13.93 -1.85
N ARG A 14 -3.65 14.37 -2.62
CA ARG A 14 -4.63 13.47 -3.24
C ARG A 14 -3.96 12.42 -4.12
N VAL A 15 -3.01 12.83 -4.97
CA VAL A 15 -2.28 11.90 -5.84
C VAL A 15 -1.48 10.90 -5.02
N ARG A 16 -0.75 11.36 -3.98
CA ARG A 16 0.05 10.47 -3.11
C ARG A 16 -0.80 9.51 -2.30
N LEU A 17 -1.98 9.93 -1.84
CA LEU A 17 -2.95 9.04 -1.19
C LEU A 17 -3.43 7.95 -2.16
N GLN A 18 -3.76 8.31 -3.40
CA GLN A 18 -4.17 7.34 -4.42
C GLN A 18 -3.06 6.34 -4.77
N GLU A 19 -1.82 6.79 -4.90
CA GLU A 19 -0.66 5.91 -5.11
C GLU A 19 -0.47 4.94 -3.93
N ARG A 20 -0.53 5.45 -2.69
CA ARG A 20 -0.46 4.62 -1.48
C ARG A 20 -1.57 3.57 -1.45
N ASP A 21 -2.80 3.96 -1.74
CA ASP A 21 -3.95 3.05 -1.71
C ASP A 21 -3.85 1.99 -2.82
N THR A 22 -3.28 2.36 -3.98
CA THR A 22 -2.95 1.41 -5.05
C THR A 22 -1.92 0.38 -4.58
N LEU A 23 -0.84 0.82 -3.94
CA LEU A 23 0.20 -0.07 -3.38
C LEU A 23 -0.39 -1.01 -2.30
N ARG A 24 -1.28 -0.50 -1.44
CA ARG A 24 -2.01 -1.32 -0.45
C ARG A 24 -2.89 -2.38 -1.14
N GLY A 25 -3.57 -2.00 -2.21
CA GLY A 25 -4.37 -2.92 -3.03
C GLY A 25 -3.51 -4.04 -3.64
N GLN A 26 -2.36 -3.69 -4.22
CA GLN A 26 -1.39 -4.65 -4.76
C GLN A 26 -0.87 -5.59 -3.68
N LEU A 27 -0.55 -5.07 -2.49
CA LEU A 27 -0.05 -5.89 -1.38
C LEU A 27 -1.10 -6.89 -0.92
N ALA A 28 -2.35 -6.44 -0.78
CA ALA A 28 -3.47 -7.32 -0.43
C ALA A 28 -3.70 -8.41 -1.48
N GLN A 29 -3.56 -8.09 -2.77
CA GLN A 29 -3.63 -9.07 -3.85
C GLN A 29 -2.51 -10.12 -3.77
N LEU A 30 -1.26 -9.70 -3.51
CA LEU A 30 -0.14 -10.62 -3.34
C LEU A 30 -0.32 -11.53 -2.14
N ILE A 31 -0.79 -11.01 -1.00
CA ILE A 31 -1.08 -11.81 0.20
C ILE A 31 -2.16 -12.85 -0.11
N ARG A 32 -3.25 -12.46 -0.78
CA ARG A 32 -4.30 -13.40 -1.21
C ARG A 32 -3.74 -14.48 -2.14
N ARG A 33 -2.88 -14.09 -3.08
CA ARG A 33 -2.23 -15.05 -4.00
C ARG A 33 -1.32 -16.00 -3.25
N LEU A 34 -0.54 -15.53 -2.28
CA LEU A 34 0.32 -16.36 -1.44
C LEU A 34 -0.52 -17.40 -0.67
N ASN A 35 -1.63 -16.98 -0.05
CA ASN A 35 -2.51 -17.87 0.69
C ASN A 35 -3.14 -18.94 -0.23
N ALA A 36 -3.57 -18.56 -1.43
CA ALA A 36 -4.07 -19.51 -2.43
C ALA A 36 -3.00 -20.53 -2.82
N LEU A 37 -1.78 -20.09 -3.12
CA LEU A 37 -0.66 -20.97 -3.46
C LEU A 37 -0.27 -21.89 -2.29
N GLN A 38 -0.43 -21.44 -1.04
CA GLN A 38 -0.21 -22.28 0.14
C GLN A 38 -1.32 -23.34 0.29
N SER A 39 -2.57 -23.00 -0.03
CA SER A 39 -3.67 -23.97 -0.06
C SER A 39 -3.44 -25.04 -1.13
N GLU A 40 -3.13 -24.62 -2.36
CA GLU A 40 -2.81 -25.52 -3.49
C GLU A 40 -1.67 -26.48 -3.11
N ARG A 41 -0.66 -25.99 -2.36
CA ARG A 41 0.46 -26.83 -1.90
C ARG A 41 -0.01 -27.93 -0.96
N ARG A 42 -0.85 -27.58 0.02
CA ARG A 42 -1.40 -28.53 0.99
C ARG A 42 -2.26 -29.59 0.31
N GLU A 43 -3.04 -29.20 -0.70
CA GLU A 43 -3.86 -30.13 -1.49
C GLU A 43 -3.00 -31.12 -2.29
N ILE A 44 -1.90 -30.66 -2.90
CA ILE A 44 -0.95 -31.54 -3.59
C ILE A 44 -0.26 -32.48 -2.59
N GLU A 45 0.17 -31.98 -1.43
CA GLU A 45 0.79 -32.79 -0.37
C GLU A 45 -0.19 -33.85 0.16
N ALA A 46 -1.45 -33.48 0.41
CA ALA A 46 -2.50 -34.42 0.81
C ALA A 46 -2.74 -35.50 -0.25
N THR A 47 -2.88 -35.09 -1.52
CA THR A 47 -3.05 -36.02 -2.65
C THR A 47 -1.88 -37.01 -2.74
N ARG A 48 -0.64 -36.52 -2.55
CA ARG A 48 0.56 -37.36 -2.53
C ARG A 48 0.55 -38.36 -1.38
N ILE A 49 0.16 -37.94 -0.18
CA ILE A 49 0.04 -38.83 0.98
C ILE A 49 -1.00 -39.93 0.73
N THR A 50 -2.19 -39.58 0.21
CA THR A 50 -3.22 -40.55 -0.14
C THR A 50 -2.75 -41.53 -1.21
N ALA A 51 -2.03 -41.05 -2.24
CA ALA A 51 -1.46 -41.92 -3.27
C ALA A 51 -0.43 -42.91 -2.70
N LEU A 52 0.44 -42.47 -1.77
CA LEU A 52 1.42 -43.33 -1.09
C LEU A 52 0.75 -44.37 -0.20
N GLN A 53 -0.29 -43.99 0.56
CA GLN A 53 -1.07 -44.93 1.38
C GLN A 53 -1.77 -46.00 0.52
N ASN A 54 -2.35 -45.58 -0.61
CA ASN A 54 -2.96 -46.51 -1.55
C ASN A 54 -1.91 -47.45 -2.18
N GLN A 55 -0.73 -46.95 -2.57
CA GLN A 55 0.36 -47.80 -3.04
C GLN A 55 0.79 -48.84 -1.99
N GLN A 56 0.92 -48.46 -0.72
CA GLN A 56 1.28 -49.41 0.35
C GLN A 56 0.22 -50.49 0.55
N ARG A 57 -1.07 -50.13 0.50
CA ARG A 57 -2.19 -51.10 0.60
C ARG A 57 -2.20 -52.09 -0.55
N VAL A 58 -1.89 -51.63 -1.76
CA VAL A 58 -1.93 -52.49 -2.96
C VAL A 58 -0.62 -53.25 -3.19
N ARG A 59 0.51 -52.85 -2.57
CA ARG A 59 1.78 -53.62 -2.58
C ARG A 59 1.64 -55.05 -2.05
N ASN A 60 0.59 -55.32 -1.27
CA ASN A 60 0.22 -56.65 -0.76
C ASN A 60 -0.64 -57.47 -1.74
N ARG A 61 -0.84 -56.99 -2.97
CA ARG A 61 -1.61 -57.64 -4.05
C ARG A 61 -0.84 -57.54 -5.37
N SER A 62 -1.03 -58.50 -6.28
CA SER A 62 -0.46 -58.42 -7.62
C SER A 62 -1.07 -57.25 -8.40
N LEU A 63 -0.25 -56.24 -8.71
CA LEU A 63 -0.63 -55.09 -9.52
C LEU A 63 -0.48 -55.42 -11.02
N SER A 64 -1.43 -54.97 -11.85
CA SER A 64 -1.26 -55.02 -13.31
C SER A 64 -0.25 -53.97 -13.77
N ILE A 65 0.47 -54.26 -14.86
CA ILE A 65 1.43 -53.31 -15.47
C ILE A 65 0.75 -51.96 -15.77
N THR A 66 -0.49 -51.97 -16.26
CA THR A 66 -1.28 -50.76 -16.55
C THR A 66 -1.51 -49.90 -15.32
N SER A 67 -1.78 -50.51 -14.16
CA SER A 67 -1.99 -49.78 -12.90
C SER A 67 -0.70 -49.11 -12.39
N LEU A 68 0.45 -49.77 -12.59
CA LEU A 68 1.76 -49.20 -12.25
C LEU A 68 2.13 -48.03 -13.17
N GLN A 69 1.84 -48.14 -14.47
CA GLN A 69 2.05 -47.05 -15.44
C GLN A 69 1.20 -45.83 -15.11
N THR A 70 -0.10 -46.02 -14.83
CA THR A 70 -1.01 -44.94 -14.44
C THR A 70 -0.54 -44.22 -13.17
N ALA A 71 -0.08 -44.98 -12.17
CA ALA A 71 0.45 -44.39 -10.94
C ALA A 71 1.74 -43.59 -11.18
N ALA A 72 2.64 -44.07 -12.05
CA ALA A 72 3.85 -43.36 -12.41
C ALA A 72 3.57 -42.05 -13.16
N GLU A 73 2.61 -42.05 -14.08
CA GLU A 73 2.17 -40.85 -14.80
C GLU A 73 1.54 -39.83 -13.85
N HIS A 74 0.65 -40.27 -12.96
CA HIS A 74 0.04 -39.42 -11.96
C HIS A 74 1.09 -38.81 -11.00
N GLN A 75 2.09 -39.58 -10.58
CA GLN A 75 3.19 -39.09 -9.76
C GLN A 75 4.04 -38.04 -10.50
N ARG A 76 4.36 -38.25 -11.79
CA ARG A 76 5.06 -37.25 -12.61
C ARG A 76 4.26 -35.96 -12.72
N HIS A 77 2.94 -36.06 -12.95
CA HIS A 77 2.07 -34.90 -13.04
C HIS A 77 2.03 -34.09 -11.72
N LEU A 78 1.88 -34.77 -10.59
CA LEU A 78 1.94 -34.12 -9.26
C LEU A 78 3.28 -33.42 -9.03
N GLN A 79 4.39 -34.04 -9.43
CA GLN A 79 5.72 -33.46 -9.29
C GLN A 79 5.88 -32.17 -10.14
N GLN A 80 5.48 -32.22 -11.42
CA GLN A 80 5.49 -31.03 -12.28
C GLN A 80 4.61 -29.89 -11.74
N THR A 81 3.46 -30.25 -11.16
CA THR A 81 2.54 -29.27 -10.55
C THR A 81 3.17 -28.64 -9.31
N ALA A 82 3.82 -29.44 -8.45
CA ALA A 82 4.53 -28.95 -7.28
C ALA A 82 5.70 -28.01 -7.64
N GLU A 83 6.46 -28.31 -8.70
CA GLU A 83 7.54 -27.46 -9.19
C GLU A 83 7.03 -26.11 -9.71
N ARG A 84 5.95 -26.13 -10.52
CA ARG A 84 5.30 -24.89 -11.00
C ARG A 84 4.76 -24.06 -9.84
N LEU A 85 4.23 -24.71 -8.82
CA LEU A 85 3.72 -24.06 -7.63
C LEU A 85 4.85 -23.41 -6.82
N ALA A 86 5.95 -24.13 -6.59
CA ALA A 86 7.12 -23.61 -5.90
C ALA A 86 7.71 -22.39 -6.62
N ALA A 87 7.83 -22.44 -7.96
CA ALA A 87 8.27 -21.30 -8.76
C ALA A 87 7.32 -20.10 -8.62
N SER A 88 6.01 -20.33 -8.57
CA SER A 88 5.01 -19.28 -8.37
C SER A 88 5.10 -18.65 -6.97
N GLN A 89 5.28 -19.47 -5.94
CA GLN A 89 5.49 -19.01 -4.56
C GLN A 89 6.76 -18.16 -4.45
N GLN A 90 7.85 -18.59 -5.08
CA GLN A 90 9.11 -17.85 -5.10
C GLN A 90 8.96 -16.50 -5.80
N ARG A 91 8.24 -16.40 -6.92
CA ARG A 91 7.97 -15.12 -7.60
C ARG A 91 7.19 -14.16 -6.70
N VAL A 92 6.14 -14.64 -6.03
CA VAL A 92 5.36 -13.82 -5.08
C VAL A 92 6.23 -13.36 -3.92
N ALA A 93 7.07 -14.25 -3.36
CA ALA A 93 8.00 -13.91 -2.29
C ALA A 93 9.02 -12.85 -2.71
N GLN A 94 9.48 -12.86 -3.96
CA GLN A 94 10.38 -11.84 -4.51
C GLN A 94 9.69 -10.48 -4.73
N GLN A 95 8.39 -10.46 -4.97
CA GLN A 95 7.61 -9.23 -5.19
C GLN A 95 7.22 -8.51 -3.89
N LEU A 96 7.16 -9.23 -2.76
CA LEU A 96 6.73 -8.67 -1.47
C LEU A 96 7.68 -7.60 -0.91
N PRO A 97 9.01 -7.81 -0.78
CA PRO A 97 9.92 -6.82 -0.22
C PRO A 97 9.93 -5.46 -0.94
N PRO A 98 10.05 -5.39 -2.29
CA PRO A 98 10.07 -4.11 -2.98
C PRO A 98 8.73 -3.38 -2.83
N LEU A 99 7.60 -4.10 -2.82
CA LEU A 99 6.28 -3.51 -2.64
C LEU A 99 6.09 -2.95 -1.22
N GLN A 100 6.54 -3.68 -0.19
CA GLN A 100 6.51 -3.19 1.20
C GLN A 100 7.36 -1.93 1.35
N LYS A 101 8.55 -1.88 0.75
CA LYS A 101 9.41 -0.70 0.75
C LYS A 101 8.74 0.48 0.04
N ALA A 102 8.12 0.25 -1.12
CA ALA A 102 7.39 1.28 -1.84
C ALA A 102 6.22 1.84 -1.01
N LEU A 103 5.47 0.97 -0.33
CA LEU A 103 4.38 1.37 0.55
C LEU A 103 4.88 2.23 1.72
N GLN A 104 5.98 1.81 2.38
CA GLN A 104 6.59 2.58 3.46
C GLN A 104 7.04 3.97 3.00
N GLN A 105 7.62 4.07 1.79
CA GLN A 105 7.99 5.35 1.19
C GLN A 105 6.75 6.22 0.89
N ALA A 106 5.68 5.64 0.38
CA ALA A 106 4.43 6.35 0.12
C ALA A 106 3.80 6.88 1.43
N ASP A 107 3.78 6.07 2.50
CA ASP A 107 3.32 6.50 3.83
C ASP A 107 4.14 7.70 4.36
N GLN A 108 5.46 7.67 4.20
CA GLN A 108 6.34 8.77 4.60
C GLN A 108 6.09 10.05 3.79
N GLN A 109 5.86 9.92 2.48
CA GLN A 109 5.57 11.07 1.61
C GLN A 109 4.23 11.72 1.96
N VAL A 110 3.19 10.92 2.20
CA VAL A 110 1.87 11.42 2.65
C VAL A 110 2.02 12.20 3.96
N ALA A 111 2.68 11.61 4.96
CA ALA A 111 2.90 12.27 6.24
C ALA A 111 3.72 13.57 6.12
N ALA A 112 4.70 13.61 5.22
CA ALA A 112 5.49 14.81 4.96
C ALA A 112 4.65 15.92 4.33
N ILE A 113 3.78 15.59 3.37
CA ILE A 113 2.89 16.56 2.73
C ILE A 113 1.85 17.09 3.71
N GLU A 114 1.25 16.23 4.53
CA GLU A 114 0.32 16.63 5.60
C GLU A 114 0.97 17.65 6.54
N LYS A 115 2.22 17.40 6.98
CA LYS A 115 2.98 18.36 7.80
C LYS A 115 3.23 19.69 7.09
N LEU A 116 3.49 19.69 5.78
CA LEU A 116 3.65 20.92 5.02
C LEU A 116 2.35 21.72 4.91
N ILE A 117 1.23 21.03 4.72
CA ILE A 117 -0.11 21.65 4.70
C ILE A 117 -0.41 22.32 6.03
N GLU A 118 -0.18 21.64 7.15
CA GLU A 118 -0.43 22.20 8.48
C GLU A 118 0.47 23.42 8.78
N ARG A 119 1.76 23.35 8.40
CA ARG A 119 2.67 24.50 8.51
C ARG A 119 2.20 25.70 7.69
N GLU A 120 1.73 25.46 6.46
CA GLU A 120 1.24 26.53 5.59
C GLU A 120 -0.07 27.14 6.10
N LYS A 121 -0.98 26.33 6.65
CA LYS A 121 -2.20 26.81 7.33
C LYS A 121 -1.85 27.71 8.51
N LEU A 122 -0.93 27.27 9.37
CA LEU A 122 -0.48 28.06 10.53
C LEU A 122 0.15 29.38 10.09
N ARG A 123 1.04 29.34 9.08
CA ARG A 123 1.68 30.52 8.52
C ARG A 123 0.64 31.54 8.01
N ARG A 124 -0.38 31.09 7.30
CA ARG A 124 -1.47 31.95 6.80
C ARG A 124 -2.33 32.52 7.91
N ALA A 125 -2.66 31.72 8.92
CA ALA A 125 -3.41 32.21 10.09
C ALA A 125 -2.64 33.32 10.82
N GLN A 126 -1.33 33.15 11.02
CA GLN A 126 -0.48 34.18 11.61
C GLN A 126 -0.40 35.45 10.75
N GLN A 127 -0.32 35.31 9.43
CA GLN A 127 -0.34 36.45 8.52
C GLN A 127 -1.66 37.21 8.58
N ALA A 128 -2.80 36.51 8.58
CA ALA A 128 -4.11 37.14 8.67
C ALA A 128 -4.27 37.94 9.98
N ILE A 129 -3.83 37.38 11.12
CA ILE A 129 -3.85 38.08 12.41
C ILE A 129 -2.96 39.34 12.36
N HIS A 130 -1.78 39.24 11.75
CA HIS A 130 -0.86 40.37 11.64
C HIS A 130 -1.42 41.48 10.74
N GLU A 131 -2.00 41.12 9.59
CA GLU A 131 -2.66 42.06 8.68
C GLU A 131 -3.87 42.74 9.33
N GLU A 132 -4.67 42.00 10.09
CA GLU A 132 -5.81 42.53 10.83
C GLU A 132 -5.36 43.53 11.92
N SER A 133 -4.29 43.22 12.66
CA SER A 133 -3.69 44.14 13.64
C SER A 133 -3.25 45.45 12.98
N ILE A 134 -2.54 45.37 11.85
CA ILE A 134 -2.10 46.57 11.10
C ILE A 134 -3.30 47.39 10.62
N ALA A 135 -4.35 46.72 10.12
CA ALA A 135 -5.57 47.37 9.66
C ALA A 135 -6.29 48.10 10.81
N GLN A 136 -6.34 47.50 11.99
CA GLN A 136 -6.92 48.12 13.19
C GLN A 136 -6.12 49.33 13.65
N ASP A 137 -4.79 49.23 13.72
CA ASP A 137 -3.90 50.33 14.11
C ASP A 137 -3.99 51.50 13.13
N THR A 138 -4.00 51.22 11.82
CA THR A 138 -4.15 52.24 10.79
C THR A 138 -5.53 52.91 10.82
N ALA A 139 -6.60 52.15 11.06
CA ALA A 139 -7.93 52.71 11.23
C ALA A 139 -8.03 53.60 12.49
N ALA A 140 -7.43 53.18 13.61
CA ALA A 140 -7.39 53.96 14.85
C ALA A 140 -6.61 55.28 14.65
N MET A 141 -5.45 55.22 14.01
CA MET A 141 -4.66 56.42 13.66
C MET A 141 -5.45 57.37 12.75
N ALA A 142 -6.09 56.86 11.69
CA ALA A 142 -6.90 57.68 10.80
C ALA A 142 -8.06 58.38 11.54
N LYS A 143 -8.70 57.70 12.49
CA LYS A 143 -9.75 58.28 13.34
C LYS A 143 -9.18 59.39 14.23
N PHE A 144 -8.05 59.14 14.91
CA PHE A 144 -7.36 60.13 15.74
C PHE A 144 -7.01 61.40 14.95
N TYR A 145 -6.42 61.27 13.75
CA TYR A 145 -6.09 62.42 12.91
C TYR A 145 -7.34 63.23 12.49
N ARG A 146 -8.44 62.56 12.14
CA ARG A 146 -9.71 63.24 11.81
C ARG A 146 -10.28 64.00 13.01
N GLU A 147 -10.23 63.41 14.21
CA GLU A 147 -10.71 64.07 15.43
C GLU A 147 -9.83 65.28 15.78
N ARG A 148 -8.51 65.17 15.65
CA ARG A 148 -7.57 66.27 15.86
C ARG A 148 -7.81 67.44 14.90
N GLN A 149 -8.07 67.15 13.62
CA GLN A 149 -8.38 68.19 12.62
C GLN A 149 -9.67 68.94 12.95
N ARG A 150 -10.69 68.26 13.49
CA ARG A 150 -11.95 68.90 13.92
C ARG A 150 -11.82 69.78 15.16
N GLN A 151 -10.81 69.55 15.98
CA GLN A 151 -10.55 70.36 17.19
C GLN A 151 -9.69 71.59 16.89
N GLN A 152 -9.09 71.68 15.70
CA GLN A 152 -8.17 72.75 15.29
C GLN A 152 -8.74 73.72 14.25
N GLY A 153 -9.97 73.47 13.76
CA GLY A 153 -10.73 74.36 12.87
C GLY A 153 -12.04 74.77 13.53
#